data_AF-A0A061S3I8-F1
#
_entry.id   AF-A0A061S3I8-F1
#
_cell.length_a   1.000
_cell.length_b   1.000
_cell.length_c   1.000
_cell.angle_alpha   90.00
_cell.angle_beta   90.00
_cell.angle_gamma   90.00
#
_symmetry.space_group_name_H-M   'P 1'
#
loop_
_entity.id
_entity.type
_entity.pdbx_description
1 polymer ?
#
loop_
_entity_poly.entity_id
_entity_poly.type
_entity_poly.pdbx_seq_one_letter_code
_entity_poly.pdbx_strand_id
1 'polypeptide(L)'
;MICASENALVVVDEVYDKVLHLLKRRGCMILNDEETKKLGAALIQDGHLNADMVGQPPEKIGEIAGIDVPQGTVALVGQATEIGYHEPMSFEKLSPIIGMYRAKDFDDALDIADQMASFGGEGHTAILYTDAKRRDRIAQFEERMPTYKILIDQPSAFGAIGDVYNFSLAPSLTLGCGAKGGSSVSTNVGPEHLIHVKTVTERRENMLWFKVPKSIYFKRGIFAEAMRDLKGAKRALVITDRTMVKLGMVDPLLDILKANGMAVRVFDEVTPDPTITCIHRGRDAMIDFEPDTVIAFGGGSPMDAAKVMRLMYEQPEMTMEALTARFLDIRKRVMDFPALGTKVKNLICVPTTSGTGAEVTPFAVVTGSDDRKYPICDYSLTPEMAIIDPNFTQGMPQSLTAATGYDALVHAVESFVSTFATDYTKAQSLHATRLINENLVPAYRDGSSEVHRENMHNASAIAGMAFANAFLGICHSMAHQLGAQFHIPHGTANALMLNHVIAFNATDAPTKMAAFSQYK
;
A
#
# COMPACT_ATOMS: atom_id res chain seq x y z
N MET A 1 -10.68 19.08 -45.10
CA MET A 1 -11.33 18.18 -44.12
C MET A 1 -10.48 18.21 -42.85
N ILE A 2 -11.10 18.53 -41.71
CA ILE A 2 -10.45 18.58 -40.39
C ILE A 2 -11.30 17.70 -39.47
N CYS A 3 -10.70 16.70 -38.82
CA CYS A 3 -11.41 15.68 -38.05
C CYS A 3 -12.07 16.26 -36.78
N ALA A 4 -11.34 17.10 -36.05
CA ALA A 4 -11.83 17.71 -34.81
C ALA A 4 -12.70 18.96 -35.06
N SER A 5 -13.61 18.97 -36.04
CA SER A 5 -14.49 20.14 -36.25
C SER A 5 -15.73 20.09 -35.34
N GLU A 6 -16.25 21.26 -34.95
CA GLU A 6 -17.54 21.39 -34.26
C GLU A 6 -18.70 20.95 -35.16
N ASN A 7 -19.13 19.69 -35.02
CA ASN A 7 -20.26 19.14 -35.78
C ASN A 7 -21.62 19.48 -35.15
N ALA A 8 -21.65 19.73 -33.83
CA ALA A 8 -22.86 20.04 -33.09
C ALA A 8 -22.61 21.11 -32.00
N LEU A 9 -23.61 21.96 -31.78
CA LEU A 9 -23.66 22.96 -30.72
C LEU A 9 -24.85 22.65 -29.80
N VAL A 10 -24.57 22.43 -28.52
CA VAL A 10 -25.59 22.29 -27.48
C VAL A 10 -25.61 23.59 -26.66
N VAL A 11 -26.73 24.30 -26.70
CA VAL A 11 -26.85 25.65 -26.13
C VAL A 11 -27.99 25.69 -25.13
N VAL A 12 -27.70 26.19 -23.93
CA VAL A 12 -28.70 26.35 -22.86
C VAL A 12 -29.73 27.41 -23.21
N ASP A 13 -30.97 27.18 -22.79
CA ASP A 13 -32.17 27.96 -23.10
C ASP A 13 -31.97 29.46 -22.87
N GLU A 14 -31.35 29.81 -21.74
CA GLU A 14 -31.08 31.18 -21.30
C GLU A 14 -30.39 32.05 -22.36
N VAL A 15 -29.53 31.45 -23.20
CA VAL A 15 -28.74 32.18 -24.21
C VAL A 15 -28.98 31.70 -25.65
N TYR A 16 -29.89 30.74 -25.87
CA TYR A 16 -30.11 30.10 -27.17
C TYR A 16 -30.41 31.11 -28.29
N ASP A 17 -31.41 31.97 -28.09
CA ASP A 17 -31.84 32.95 -29.11
C ASP A 17 -30.75 33.99 -29.39
N LYS A 18 -29.95 34.33 -28.38
CA LYS A 18 -28.80 35.24 -28.52
C LYS A 18 -27.70 34.61 -29.36
N VAL A 19 -27.39 33.33 -29.13
CA VAL A 19 -26.42 32.58 -29.95
C VAL A 19 -26.91 32.47 -31.39
N LEU A 20 -28.18 32.13 -31.59
CA LEU A 20 -28.80 32.02 -32.92
C LEU A 20 -28.71 33.35 -33.71
N HIS A 21 -29.00 34.46 -33.04
CA HIS A 21 -28.88 35.80 -33.64
C HIS A 21 -27.42 36.12 -34.01
N LEU A 22 -26.46 35.78 -33.14
CA LEU A 22 -25.03 35.99 -33.41
C LEU A 22 -24.52 35.14 -34.57
N LEU A 23 -24.94 33.88 -34.68
CA LEU A 23 -24.61 33.01 -35.82
C LEU A 23 -25.10 33.61 -37.13
N LYS A 24 -26.37 34.06 -37.20
CA LYS A 24 -26.93 34.77 -38.36
C LYS A 24 -26.10 36.00 -38.74
N ARG A 25 -25.77 36.83 -37.74
CA ARG A 25 -24.97 38.05 -37.94
C ARG A 25 -23.56 37.75 -38.46
N ARG A 26 -22.99 36.58 -38.15
CA ARG A 26 -21.65 36.15 -38.59
C ARG A 26 -21.66 35.36 -39.90
N GLY A 27 -22.79 35.33 -40.61
CA GLY A 27 -22.90 34.75 -41.95
C GLY A 27 -23.34 33.29 -41.98
N CYS A 28 -23.84 32.73 -40.86
CA CYS A 28 -24.47 31.41 -40.88
C CYS A 28 -25.92 31.52 -41.38
N MET A 29 -26.32 30.58 -42.24
CA MET A 29 -27.72 30.43 -42.64
C MET A 29 -28.41 29.47 -41.66
N ILE A 30 -29.44 29.96 -40.96
CA ILE A 30 -30.26 29.12 -40.08
C ILE A 30 -31.39 28.54 -40.91
N LEU A 31 -31.42 27.22 -41.00
CA LEU A 31 -32.41 26.49 -41.78
C LEU A 31 -33.74 26.39 -41.04
N ASN A 32 -34.83 26.46 -41.80
CA ASN A 32 -36.15 26.06 -41.29
C ASN A 32 -36.31 24.53 -41.30
N ASP A 33 -37.42 24.02 -40.78
CA ASP A 33 -37.65 22.57 -40.65
C ASP A 33 -37.69 21.84 -42.00
N GLU A 34 -38.19 22.49 -43.06
CA GLU A 34 -38.25 21.90 -44.40
C GLU A 34 -36.85 21.82 -45.02
N GLU A 35 -36.08 22.90 -44.91
CA GLU A 35 -34.69 22.98 -45.37
C GLU A 35 -33.79 22.01 -44.60
N THR A 36 -33.97 21.88 -43.28
CA THR A 36 -33.21 20.94 -42.45
C THR A 36 -33.48 19.50 -42.88
N LYS A 37 -34.74 19.15 -43.20
CA LYS A 37 -35.10 17.82 -43.72
C LYS A 37 -34.51 17.55 -45.10
N LYS A 38 -34.55 18.54 -46.00
CA LYS A 38 -33.93 18.44 -47.33
C LYS A 38 -32.41 18.23 -47.21
N LEU A 39 -31.76 19.02 -46.37
CA LEU A 39 -30.33 18.89 -46.10
C LEU A 39 -30.02 17.51 -45.50
N GLY A 40 -30.79 17.05 -44.51
CA GLY A 40 -30.60 15.76 -43.87
C GLY A 40 -30.71 14.57 -44.84
N ALA A 41 -31.70 14.61 -45.74
CA ALA A 41 -31.89 13.58 -46.76
C ALA A 41 -30.76 13.56 -47.81
N ALA A 42 -30.17 14.72 -48.11
CA ALA A 42 -29.02 14.80 -49.00
C ALA A 42 -27.71 14.38 -48.29
N LEU A 43 -27.60 14.68 -46.99
CA LEU A 43 -26.41 14.46 -46.17
C LEU A 43 -26.20 12.98 -45.85
N ILE A 44 -27.26 12.26 -45.49
CA ILE A 44 -27.19 10.84 -45.15
C ILE A 44 -27.92 10.03 -46.21
N GLN A 45 -27.15 9.29 -47.00
CA GLN A 45 -27.64 8.40 -48.05
C GLN A 45 -27.31 6.96 -47.67
N ASP A 46 -28.33 6.09 -47.65
CA ASP A 46 -28.19 4.68 -47.25
C ASP A 46 -27.51 4.47 -45.89
N GLY A 47 -27.73 5.39 -44.94
CA GLY A 47 -27.15 5.34 -43.60
C GLY A 47 -25.68 5.80 -43.52
N HIS A 48 -25.12 6.28 -44.62
CA HIS A 48 -23.76 6.80 -44.70
C HIS A 48 -23.74 8.28 -45.08
N LEU A 49 -22.66 8.96 -44.68
CA LEU A 49 -22.41 10.34 -45.08
C LEU A 49 -22.18 10.44 -46.58
N ASN A 50 -22.88 11.36 -47.24
CA ASN A 50 -22.71 11.65 -48.66
C ASN A 50 -21.32 12.26 -48.93
N ALA A 51 -20.44 11.47 -49.57
CA ALA A 51 -19.07 11.86 -49.85
C ALA A 51 -18.96 13.12 -50.73
N ASP A 52 -19.96 13.40 -51.58
CA ASP A 52 -19.96 14.57 -52.46
C ASP A 52 -20.12 15.88 -51.67
N MET A 53 -20.57 15.83 -50.42
CA MET A 53 -20.78 16.99 -49.55
C MET A 53 -19.59 17.26 -48.61
N VAL A 54 -18.68 16.28 -48.44
CA VAL A 54 -17.54 16.38 -47.52
C VAL A 54 -16.59 17.49 -47.96
N GLY A 55 -16.30 18.43 -47.07
CA GLY A 55 -15.39 19.55 -47.31
C GLY A 55 -15.84 20.57 -48.35
N GLN A 56 -17.08 20.47 -48.86
CA GLN A 56 -17.63 21.44 -49.82
C GLN A 56 -18.08 22.73 -49.14
N PRO A 57 -18.11 23.86 -49.87
CA PRO A 57 -18.63 25.12 -49.33
C PRO A 57 -20.18 25.07 -49.21
N PRO A 58 -20.79 25.91 -48.35
CA PRO A 58 -22.24 25.93 -48.12
C PRO A 58 -23.08 26.08 -49.38
N GLU A 59 -22.61 26.86 -50.37
CA GLU A 59 -23.32 27.05 -51.64
C GLU A 59 -23.46 25.73 -52.41
N LYS A 60 -22.38 24.94 -52.46
CA LYS A 60 -22.38 23.65 -53.16
C LYS A 60 -23.22 22.62 -52.43
N ILE A 61 -23.20 22.65 -51.10
CA ILE A 61 -24.06 21.83 -50.24
C ILE A 61 -25.54 22.17 -50.48
N GLY A 62 -25.86 23.46 -50.61
CA GLY A 62 -27.19 23.95 -50.96
C GLY A 62 -27.66 23.43 -52.32
N GLU A 63 -26.81 23.49 -53.36
CA GLU A 63 -27.11 22.94 -54.68
C GLU A 63 -27.46 21.45 -54.62
N ILE A 64 -26.69 20.65 -53.87
CA ILE A 64 -26.90 19.20 -53.72
C ILE A 64 -28.21 18.93 -52.95
N ALA A 65 -28.50 19.72 -51.92
CA ALA A 65 -29.70 19.57 -51.10
C ALA A 65 -30.97 20.22 -51.69
N GLY A 66 -30.85 20.98 -52.78
CA GLY A 66 -31.96 21.75 -53.35
C GLY A 66 -32.41 22.91 -52.46
N ILE A 67 -31.46 23.57 -51.79
CA ILE A 67 -31.67 24.73 -50.90
C ILE A 67 -30.96 25.93 -51.52
N ASP A 68 -31.65 27.08 -51.61
CA ASP A 68 -31.05 28.33 -52.09
C ASP A 68 -30.17 28.94 -50.98
N VAL A 69 -28.85 28.85 -51.16
CA VAL A 69 -27.86 29.31 -50.19
C VAL A 69 -27.20 30.60 -50.71
N PRO A 70 -27.34 31.75 -50.01
CA PRO A 70 -26.72 33.00 -50.42
C PRO A 70 -25.20 32.89 -50.54
N GLN A 71 -24.64 33.61 -51.53
CA GLN A 71 -23.19 33.65 -51.71
C GLN A 71 -22.50 34.26 -50.48
N GLY A 72 -21.44 33.60 -49.99
CA GLY A 72 -20.69 34.05 -48.82
C GLY A 72 -21.25 33.56 -47.49
N THR A 73 -22.22 32.63 -47.50
CA THR A 73 -22.63 31.89 -46.31
C THR A 73 -21.45 31.09 -45.74
N VAL A 74 -21.24 31.18 -44.42
CA VAL A 74 -20.10 30.57 -43.71
C VAL A 74 -20.40 29.13 -43.30
N ALA A 75 -21.63 28.88 -42.83
CA ALA A 75 -22.09 27.55 -42.42
C ALA A 75 -23.62 27.45 -42.49
N LEU A 76 -24.13 26.24 -42.65
CA LEU A 76 -25.56 25.92 -42.53
C LEU A 76 -25.84 25.38 -41.13
N VAL A 77 -26.87 25.91 -40.46
CA VAL A 77 -27.24 25.49 -39.10
C VAL A 77 -28.63 24.87 -39.13
N GLY A 78 -28.68 23.55 -38.92
CA GLY A 78 -29.92 22.79 -38.78
C GLY A 78 -30.26 22.61 -37.30
N GLN A 79 -31.50 22.86 -36.92
CA GLN A 79 -31.95 22.68 -35.54
C GLN A 79 -32.48 21.26 -35.34
N ALA A 80 -32.11 20.61 -34.24
CA ALA A 80 -32.53 19.26 -33.93
C ALA A 80 -32.80 19.11 -32.43
N THR A 81 -33.66 18.14 -32.08
CA THR A 81 -34.08 17.88 -30.69
C THR A 81 -33.71 16.48 -30.22
N GLU A 82 -33.39 15.56 -31.13
CA GLU A 82 -33.12 14.16 -30.81
C GLU A 82 -31.72 13.76 -31.29
N ILE A 83 -31.18 12.69 -30.69
CA ILE A 83 -29.89 12.13 -31.08
C ILE A 83 -30.13 10.69 -31.53
N GLY A 84 -29.72 10.37 -32.76
CA GLY A 84 -29.81 9.01 -33.27
C GLY A 84 -29.72 8.91 -34.78
N TYR A 85 -29.83 7.67 -35.29
CA TYR A 85 -29.70 7.36 -36.71
C TYR A 85 -30.80 7.98 -37.59
N HIS A 86 -31.95 8.33 -37.01
CA HIS A 86 -33.06 8.98 -37.71
C HIS A 86 -32.94 10.51 -37.76
N GLU A 87 -31.98 11.09 -37.04
CA GLU A 87 -31.71 12.53 -37.01
C GLU A 87 -30.37 12.82 -37.72
N PRO A 88 -30.40 13.27 -38.99
CA PRO A 88 -29.18 13.56 -39.75
C PRO A 88 -28.27 14.61 -39.10
N MET A 89 -28.81 15.48 -38.24
CA MET A 89 -28.01 16.44 -37.49
C MET A 89 -27.14 15.80 -36.39
N SER A 90 -27.35 14.53 -36.05
CA SER A 90 -26.51 13.78 -35.08
C SER A 90 -25.22 13.20 -35.66
N PHE A 91 -25.14 12.99 -36.98
CA PHE A 91 -23.97 12.36 -37.60
C PHE A 91 -22.77 13.30 -37.68
N GLU A 92 -21.58 12.71 -37.79
CA GLU A 92 -20.40 13.44 -38.25
C GLU A 92 -20.59 13.89 -39.71
N LYS A 93 -20.27 15.16 -40.02
CA LYS A 93 -20.63 15.79 -41.31
C LYS A 93 -19.43 16.16 -42.15
N LEU A 94 -18.27 16.41 -41.52
CA LEU A 94 -17.01 16.79 -42.19
C LEU A 94 -17.16 17.94 -43.21
N SER A 95 -18.15 18.79 -43.03
CA SER A 95 -18.56 19.88 -43.90
C SER A 95 -19.04 21.06 -43.04
N PRO A 96 -19.21 22.28 -43.60
CA PRO A 96 -19.68 23.47 -42.86
C PRO A 96 -21.19 23.41 -42.51
N ILE A 97 -21.62 22.33 -41.88
CA ILE A 97 -22.97 22.07 -41.39
C ILE A 97 -22.88 21.86 -39.88
N ILE A 98 -23.72 22.55 -39.12
CA ILE A 98 -23.75 22.47 -37.66
C ILE A 98 -25.14 22.06 -37.22
N GLY A 99 -25.22 20.97 -36.43
CA GLY A 99 -26.44 20.63 -35.70
C GLY A 99 -26.57 21.50 -34.45
N MET A 100 -27.68 22.20 -34.26
CA MET A 100 -27.91 23.05 -33.09
C MET A 100 -29.02 22.48 -32.21
N TYR A 101 -28.70 22.27 -30.93
CA TYR A 101 -29.54 21.63 -29.92
C TYR A 101 -29.83 22.61 -28.78
N ARG A 102 -31.08 22.64 -28.33
CA ARG A 102 -31.54 23.48 -27.21
C ARG A 102 -31.63 22.65 -25.94
N ALA A 103 -30.82 22.99 -24.94
CA ALA A 103 -30.85 22.37 -23.62
C ALA A 103 -31.58 23.27 -22.61
N LYS A 104 -32.27 22.69 -21.64
CA LYS A 104 -32.98 23.47 -20.59
C LYS A 104 -32.01 24.21 -19.69
N ASP A 105 -30.96 23.53 -19.26
CA ASP A 105 -29.92 24.02 -18.38
C ASP A 105 -28.58 23.32 -18.68
N PHE A 106 -27.59 23.51 -17.81
CA PHE A 106 -26.27 22.95 -18.01
C PHE A 106 -26.23 21.43 -17.88
N ASP A 107 -26.99 20.85 -16.96
CA ASP A 107 -27.00 19.39 -16.75
C ASP A 107 -27.67 18.68 -17.94
N ASP A 108 -28.78 19.24 -18.44
CA ASP A 108 -29.42 18.78 -19.67
C ASP A 108 -28.49 18.93 -20.89
N ALA A 109 -27.68 19.99 -20.93
CA ALA A 109 -26.68 20.18 -21.99
C ALA A 109 -25.58 19.12 -21.93
N LEU A 110 -25.15 18.73 -20.73
CA LEU A 110 -24.19 17.64 -20.53
C LEU A 110 -24.76 16.31 -21.00
N ASP A 111 -26.04 16.02 -20.72
CA ASP A 111 -26.69 14.78 -21.15
C ASP A 111 -26.81 14.70 -22.68
N ILE A 112 -27.19 15.80 -23.33
CA ILE A 112 -27.24 15.87 -24.80
C ILE A 112 -25.83 15.73 -25.39
N ALA A 113 -24.83 16.40 -24.83
CA ALA A 113 -23.45 16.31 -25.31
C ALA A 113 -22.84 14.90 -25.12
N ASP A 114 -23.15 14.22 -24.02
CA ASP A 114 -22.72 12.85 -23.75
C ASP A 114 -23.36 11.87 -24.75
N GLN A 115 -24.67 11.99 -24.98
CA GLN A 115 -25.37 11.19 -25.99
C GLN A 115 -24.80 11.41 -27.39
N MET A 116 -24.48 12.66 -27.74
CA MET A 116 -23.91 13.01 -29.04
C MET A 116 -22.51 12.43 -29.22
N ALA A 117 -21.65 12.61 -28.23
CA ALA A 117 -20.29 12.06 -28.25
C ALA A 117 -20.33 10.53 -28.28
N SER A 118 -21.22 9.90 -27.52
CA SER A 118 -21.41 8.45 -27.52
C SER A 118 -21.96 7.89 -28.83
N PHE A 119 -22.70 8.70 -29.61
CA PHE A 119 -23.28 8.27 -30.88
C PHE A 119 -22.22 8.06 -31.98
N GLY A 120 -21.25 8.96 -32.10
CA GLY A 120 -20.26 8.89 -33.19
C GLY A 120 -18.93 9.58 -32.94
N GLY A 121 -18.70 10.16 -31.76
CA GLY A 121 -17.49 10.91 -31.40
C GLY A 121 -16.72 10.34 -30.22
N GLU A 122 -16.98 9.08 -29.84
CA GLU A 122 -16.48 8.53 -28.59
C GLU A 122 -14.95 8.53 -28.56
N GLY A 123 -14.39 9.01 -27.46
CA GLY A 123 -12.95 9.13 -27.27
C GLY A 123 -12.29 10.34 -27.96
N HIS A 124 -12.92 10.97 -28.96
CA HIS A 124 -12.24 11.96 -29.80
C HIS A 124 -12.00 13.30 -29.10
N THR A 125 -12.98 14.21 -29.08
CA THR A 125 -12.83 15.57 -28.51
C THR A 125 -14.18 16.18 -28.16
N ALA A 126 -14.27 16.85 -27.01
CA ALA A 126 -15.43 17.64 -26.62
C ALA A 126 -14.99 19.06 -26.20
N ILE A 127 -15.87 20.04 -26.38
CA ILE A 127 -15.57 21.45 -26.14
C ILE A 127 -16.60 22.04 -25.19
N LEU A 128 -16.14 22.87 -24.26
CA LEU A 128 -16.99 23.67 -23.41
C LEU A 128 -16.60 25.14 -23.50
N TYR A 129 -17.55 25.97 -23.89
CA TYR A 129 -17.45 27.43 -23.77
C TYR A 129 -18.13 27.88 -22.46
N THR A 130 -17.33 28.32 -21.50
CA THR A 130 -17.83 28.73 -20.17
C THR A 130 -16.85 29.69 -19.50
N ASP A 131 -17.23 30.39 -18.42
CA ASP A 131 -16.24 31.17 -17.68
C ASP A 131 -15.16 30.23 -17.11
N ALA A 132 -13.92 30.36 -17.57
CA ALA A 132 -12.78 29.55 -17.13
C ALA A 132 -12.55 29.52 -15.59
N LYS A 133 -13.14 30.46 -14.84
CA LYS A 133 -13.11 30.45 -13.36
C LYS A 133 -14.09 29.46 -12.74
N ARG A 134 -15.10 28.99 -13.47
CA ARG A 134 -16.11 28.00 -13.04
C ARG A 134 -15.56 26.59 -13.11
N ARG A 135 -14.60 26.29 -12.22
CA ARG A 135 -13.97 24.97 -12.12
C ARG A 135 -14.96 23.84 -11.82
N ASP A 136 -16.06 24.16 -11.15
CA ASP A 136 -17.19 23.26 -10.92
C ASP A 136 -17.79 22.73 -12.24
N ARG A 137 -18.07 23.61 -13.20
CA ARG A 137 -18.62 23.23 -14.50
C ARG A 137 -17.63 22.47 -15.37
N ILE A 138 -16.36 22.89 -15.33
CA ILE A 138 -15.30 22.21 -16.07
C ILE A 138 -15.12 20.78 -15.56
N ALA A 139 -15.11 20.58 -14.23
CA ALA A 139 -14.98 19.26 -13.63
C ALA A 139 -16.16 18.35 -13.99
N GLN A 140 -17.40 18.86 -13.94
CA GLN A 140 -18.59 18.10 -14.36
C GLN A 140 -18.52 17.70 -15.84
N PHE A 141 -18.08 18.61 -16.72
CA PHE A 141 -17.92 18.31 -18.14
C PHE A 141 -16.81 17.28 -18.39
N GLU A 142 -15.68 17.40 -17.70
CA GLU A 142 -14.55 16.45 -17.77
C GLU A 142 -14.97 15.05 -17.33
N GLU A 143 -15.71 14.93 -16.21
CA GLU A 143 -16.18 13.64 -15.70
C GLU A 143 -17.23 13.00 -16.60
N ARG A 144 -18.12 13.82 -17.20
CA ARG A 144 -19.25 13.32 -17.99
C ARG A 144 -18.89 12.93 -19.42
N MET A 145 -18.05 13.71 -20.09
CA MET A 145 -17.81 13.53 -21.53
C MET A 145 -17.00 12.27 -21.82
N PRO A 146 -17.46 11.40 -22.73
CA PRO A 146 -16.77 10.15 -23.06
C PRO A 146 -15.61 10.38 -24.04
N THR A 147 -14.84 11.46 -23.89
CA THR A 147 -13.76 11.87 -24.82
C THR A 147 -12.44 12.09 -24.08
N TYR A 148 -11.31 11.91 -24.75
CA TYR A 148 -9.98 12.07 -24.12
C TYR A 148 -9.38 13.47 -24.27
N LYS A 149 -10.03 14.35 -25.04
CA LYS A 149 -9.61 15.74 -25.23
C LYS A 149 -10.76 16.67 -24.88
N ILE A 150 -10.62 17.35 -23.76
CA ILE A 150 -11.55 18.36 -23.28
C ILE A 150 -10.96 19.75 -23.55
N LEU A 151 -11.65 20.54 -24.36
CA LEU A 151 -11.20 21.84 -24.81
C LEU A 151 -12.06 22.94 -24.19
N ILE A 152 -11.47 23.78 -23.35
CA ILE A 152 -12.19 24.91 -22.74
C ILE A 152 -11.89 26.18 -23.51
N ASP A 153 -12.94 26.92 -23.90
CA ASP A 153 -12.88 28.23 -24.56
C ASP A 153 -11.98 28.31 -25.80
N GLN A 154 -11.90 27.22 -26.58
CA GLN A 154 -11.07 27.17 -27.79
C GLN A 154 -11.77 26.37 -28.90
N PRO A 155 -11.60 26.76 -30.17
CA PRO A 155 -12.21 26.05 -31.29
C PRO A 155 -11.56 24.67 -31.45
N SER A 156 -12.33 23.60 -31.63
CA SER A 156 -11.76 22.24 -31.66
C SER A 156 -10.83 21.99 -32.83
N ALA A 157 -11.11 22.58 -33.99
CA ALA A 157 -10.32 22.39 -35.20
C ALA A 157 -8.83 22.76 -35.01
N PHE A 158 -8.55 23.74 -34.13
CA PHE A 158 -7.19 24.18 -33.80
C PHE A 158 -6.76 23.83 -32.38
N GLY A 159 -7.70 23.71 -31.44
CA GLY A 159 -7.40 23.32 -30.06
C GLY A 159 -7.00 21.85 -29.95
N ALA A 160 -7.67 20.96 -30.69
CA ALA A 160 -7.43 19.52 -30.61
C ALA A 160 -6.08 19.11 -31.19
N ILE A 161 -5.59 19.82 -32.22
CA ILE A 161 -4.29 19.56 -32.81
C ILE A 161 -3.15 19.97 -31.87
N GLY A 162 -3.39 20.87 -30.91
CA GLY A 162 -2.38 21.36 -29.96
C GLY A 162 -1.54 22.53 -30.48
N ASP A 163 -0.79 23.16 -29.57
CA ASP A 163 0.19 24.25 -29.76
C ASP A 163 -0.33 25.60 -30.33
N VAL A 164 -1.59 25.67 -30.76
CA VAL A 164 -2.19 26.92 -31.28
C VAL A 164 -2.94 27.70 -30.19
N TYR A 165 -3.87 27.03 -29.49
CA TYR A 165 -4.68 27.63 -28.42
C TYR A 165 -4.29 27.11 -27.03
N ASN A 166 -3.47 26.06 -26.97
CA ASN A 166 -3.00 25.46 -25.73
C ASN A 166 -1.59 24.89 -25.94
N PHE A 167 -0.76 24.92 -24.89
CA PHE A 167 0.63 24.43 -24.94
C PHE A 167 0.82 23.08 -24.25
N SER A 168 -0.27 22.47 -23.79
CA SER A 168 -0.26 21.19 -23.06
C SER A 168 -0.45 19.99 -23.98
N LEU A 169 -1.11 20.16 -25.12
CA LEU A 169 -1.27 19.09 -26.12
C LEU A 169 -0.13 19.15 -27.12
N ALA A 170 0.50 17.99 -27.35
CA ALA A 170 1.50 17.85 -28.39
C ALA A 170 0.89 18.14 -29.77
N PRO A 171 1.55 18.94 -30.63
CA PRO A 171 1.06 19.23 -31.97
C PRO A 171 0.97 17.96 -32.82
N SER A 172 -0.23 17.59 -33.27
CA SER A 172 -0.42 16.46 -34.19
C SER A 172 -1.73 16.54 -34.97
N LEU A 173 -1.73 16.01 -36.19
CA LEU A 173 -2.95 15.78 -36.98
C LEU A 173 -3.51 14.37 -36.77
N THR A 174 -2.74 13.48 -36.14
CA THR A 174 -3.19 12.14 -35.79
C THR A 174 -3.59 12.15 -34.32
N LEU A 175 -4.89 12.27 -34.10
CA LEU A 175 -5.49 12.39 -32.79
C LEU A 175 -5.85 11.00 -32.27
N GLY A 176 -5.21 10.56 -31.20
CA GLY A 176 -5.58 9.31 -30.53
C GLY A 176 -6.95 9.45 -29.88
N CYS A 177 -7.85 8.51 -30.16
CA CYS A 177 -9.21 8.48 -29.61
C CYS A 177 -9.33 7.50 -28.43
N GLY A 178 -8.20 6.97 -27.93
CA GLY A 178 -8.14 5.98 -26.86
C GLY A 178 -9.02 4.76 -27.09
N ALA A 179 -9.20 3.95 -26.04
CA ALA A 179 -9.84 2.64 -26.15
C ALA A 179 -11.30 2.73 -26.58
N LYS A 180 -12.00 3.79 -26.14
CA LYS A 180 -13.37 4.11 -26.56
C LYS A 180 -13.49 4.31 -28.08
N GLY A 181 -12.53 5.02 -28.68
CA GLY A 181 -12.46 5.18 -30.14
C GLY A 181 -11.73 4.04 -30.88
N GLY A 182 -11.50 2.88 -30.25
CA GLY A 182 -10.88 1.71 -30.89
C GLY A 182 -9.35 1.77 -31.04
N SER A 183 -8.65 2.65 -30.30
CA SER A 183 -7.19 2.81 -30.35
C SER A 183 -6.55 2.65 -28.97
N SER A 184 -5.28 2.23 -28.88
CA SER A 184 -4.58 2.13 -27.59
C SER A 184 -3.91 3.45 -27.17
N VAL A 185 -4.11 4.53 -27.91
CA VAL A 185 -3.47 5.83 -27.71
C VAL A 185 -4.55 6.89 -27.50
N SER A 186 -4.55 7.54 -26.33
CA SER A 186 -5.51 8.61 -25.98
C SER A 186 -4.94 10.02 -26.18
N THR A 187 -3.66 10.13 -26.55
CA THR A 187 -2.94 11.39 -26.75
C THR A 187 -2.84 11.75 -28.24
N ASN A 188 -2.36 12.94 -28.54
CA ASN A 188 -1.93 13.29 -29.89
C ASN A 188 -0.71 12.46 -30.24
N VAL A 189 -0.76 11.76 -31.38
CA VAL A 189 0.30 10.81 -31.75
C VAL A 189 1.56 11.60 -32.09
N GLY A 190 2.57 11.48 -31.22
CA GLY A 190 3.92 11.99 -31.41
C GLY A 190 4.99 10.88 -31.62
N PRO A 191 6.26 11.27 -31.79
CA PRO A 191 7.38 10.36 -32.02
C PRO A 191 7.55 9.27 -30.96
N GLU A 192 7.16 9.51 -29.70
CA GLU A 192 7.24 8.56 -28.60
C GLU A 192 6.47 7.26 -28.87
N HIS A 193 5.40 7.31 -29.67
CA HIS A 193 4.61 6.15 -30.05
C HIS A 193 5.28 5.31 -31.17
N LEU A 194 6.32 5.85 -31.81
CA LEU A 194 7.06 5.20 -32.90
C LEU A 194 8.41 4.65 -32.44
N ILE A 195 8.79 4.87 -31.17
CA ILE A 195 10.07 4.45 -30.61
C ILE A 195 9.95 3.09 -29.94
N HIS A 196 10.84 2.17 -30.31
CA HIS A 196 11.04 0.92 -29.56
C HIS A 196 12.08 1.13 -28.46
N VAL A 197 11.63 1.16 -27.20
CA VAL A 197 12.53 1.24 -26.05
C VAL A 197 12.99 -0.17 -25.66
N LYS A 198 14.32 -0.41 -25.71
CA LYS A 198 14.93 -1.65 -25.21
C LYS A 198 15.56 -1.40 -23.83
N THR A 199 15.12 -2.13 -22.83
CA THR A 199 15.67 -2.07 -21.46
C THR A 199 16.70 -3.18 -21.27
N VAL A 200 17.92 -2.82 -20.85
CA VAL A 200 18.94 -3.77 -20.39
C VAL A 200 18.94 -3.75 -18.86
N THR A 201 18.81 -4.92 -18.23
CA THR A 201 18.82 -5.07 -16.78
C THR A 201 19.97 -5.97 -16.34
N GLU A 202 20.69 -5.54 -15.30
CA GLU A 202 21.80 -6.27 -14.69
C GLU A 202 21.40 -6.80 -13.31
N ARG A 203 22.00 -7.90 -12.87
CA ARG A 203 21.83 -8.39 -11.50
C ARG A 203 22.37 -7.35 -10.53
N ARG A 204 21.51 -6.88 -9.62
CA ARG A 204 21.91 -6.11 -8.44
C ARG A 204 21.60 -6.91 -7.19
N GLU A 205 22.48 -6.83 -6.19
CA GLU A 205 22.20 -7.39 -4.88
C GLU A 205 21.06 -6.60 -4.22
N ASN A 206 20.15 -7.30 -3.55
CA ASN A 206 19.05 -6.65 -2.84
C ASN A 206 19.60 -5.87 -1.64
N MET A 207 18.97 -4.73 -1.34
CA MET A 207 19.31 -3.96 -0.15
C MET A 207 18.99 -4.76 1.11
N LEU A 208 19.98 -4.88 1.99
CA LEU A 208 19.86 -5.44 3.33
C LEU A 208 19.98 -4.33 4.37
N TRP A 209 19.74 -4.65 5.63
CA TRP A 209 19.77 -3.69 6.72
C TRP A 209 20.21 -4.37 8.02
N PHE A 210 20.57 -3.53 8.97
CA PHE A 210 20.79 -3.94 10.35
C PHE A 210 19.98 -3.01 11.26
N LYS A 211 18.87 -3.51 11.78
CA LYS A 211 17.91 -2.80 12.63
C LYS A 211 17.73 -3.56 13.92
N VAL A 212 17.88 -2.85 15.03
CA VAL A 212 17.78 -3.32 16.41
C VAL A 212 17.10 -2.21 17.24
N PRO A 213 16.67 -2.49 18.49
CA PRO A 213 16.19 -1.44 19.38
C PRO A 213 17.16 -0.27 19.48
N LYS A 214 16.63 0.94 19.61
CA LYS A 214 17.44 2.16 19.73
C LYS A 214 18.34 2.10 20.96
N SER A 215 17.82 1.57 22.06
CA SER A 215 18.55 1.38 23.31
C SER A 215 18.50 -0.07 23.76
N ILE A 216 19.66 -0.63 24.10
CA ILE A 216 19.82 -1.97 24.64
C ILE A 216 20.64 -1.83 25.92
N TYR A 217 20.00 -1.95 27.08
CA TYR A 217 20.66 -1.92 28.38
C TYR A 217 20.89 -3.34 28.86
N PHE A 218 22.06 -3.61 29.40
CA PHE A 218 22.45 -4.91 29.92
C PHE A 218 23.33 -4.73 31.15
N LYS A 219 23.58 -5.83 31.86
CA LYS A 219 24.22 -5.94 33.20
C LYS A 219 23.22 -6.10 34.32
N ARG A 220 23.71 -6.69 35.40
CA ARG A 220 22.94 -6.99 36.60
C ARG A 220 22.42 -5.72 37.27
N GLY A 221 21.13 -5.68 37.56
CA GLY A 221 20.48 -4.55 38.24
C GLY A 221 20.29 -3.32 37.37
N ILE A 222 20.48 -3.44 36.04
CA ILE A 222 20.43 -2.31 35.12
C ILE A 222 19.02 -1.73 34.97
N PHE A 223 17.96 -2.48 35.33
CA PHE A 223 16.57 -2.05 35.15
C PHE A 223 16.30 -0.68 35.80
N ALA A 224 16.75 -0.47 37.04
CA ALA A 224 16.54 0.78 37.76
C ALA A 224 17.21 1.98 37.07
N GLU A 225 18.41 1.78 36.53
CA GLU A 225 19.15 2.83 35.83
C GLU A 225 18.52 3.13 34.46
N ALA A 226 18.09 2.10 33.74
CA ALA A 226 17.45 2.23 32.42
C ALA A 226 16.14 3.04 32.48
N MET A 227 15.38 2.96 33.59
CA MET A 227 14.15 3.75 33.75
C MET A 227 14.40 5.27 33.79
N ARG A 228 15.63 5.73 34.06
CA ARG A 228 15.96 7.17 34.05
C ARG A 228 15.86 7.81 32.66
N ASP A 229 15.94 7.00 31.60
CA ASP A 229 15.82 7.48 30.23
C ASP A 229 14.36 7.68 29.79
N LEU A 230 13.38 7.26 30.60
CA LEU A 230 11.95 7.46 30.36
C LEU A 230 11.47 8.86 30.80
N LYS A 231 12.17 9.91 30.37
CA LYS A 231 11.83 11.29 30.73
C LYS A 231 10.44 11.66 30.21
N GLY A 232 9.54 11.98 31.14
CA GLY A 232 8.18 12.43 30.83
C GLY A 232 7.16 11.30 30.61
N ALA A 233 7.55 10.04 30.79
CA ALA A 233 6.61 8.93 30.86
C ALA A 233 5.80 9.00 32.17
N LYS A 234 4.48 8.78 32.09
CA LYS A 234 3.55 8.95 33.21
C LYS A 234 2.73 7.69 33.49
N ARG A 235 2.43 6.88 32.47
CA ARG A 235 1.50 5.75 32.58
C ARG A 235 2.11 4.50 31.95
N ALA A 236 2.53 3.56 32.81
CA ALA A 236 3.09 2.27 32.39
C ALA A 236 2.05 1.16 32.47
N LEU A 237 1.82 0.46 31.36
CA LEU A 237 1.14 -0.84 31.36
C LEU A 237 2.20 -1.95 31.32
N VAL A 238 2.26 -2.75 32.38
CA VAL A 238 3.14 -3.93 32.45
C VAL A 238 2.38 -5.15 31.96
N ILE A 239 2.88 -5.80 30.90
CA ILE A 239 2.30 -6.99 30.29
C ILE A 239 3.15 -8.19 30.66
N THR A 240 2.53 -9.19 31.32
CA THR A 240 3.21 -10.36 31.85
C THR A 240 2.24 -11.54 31.96
N ASP A 241 2.68 -12.63 32.58
CA ASP A 241 1.87 -13.80 32.88
C ASP A 241 1.62 -13.96 34.39
N ARG A 242 0.58 -14.73 34.74
CA ARG A 242 0.19 -14.98 36.13
C ARG A 242 1.28 -15.67 36.96
N THR A 243 2.19 -16.40 36.33
CA THR A 243 3.28 -17.10 37.04
C THR A 243 4.28 -16.08 37.56
N MET A 244 4.66 -15.10 36.73
CA MET A 244 5.56 -14.01 37.14
C MET A 244 4.98 -13.20 38.31
N VAL A 245 3.68 -12.90 38.28
CA VAL A 245 3.00 -12.20 39.39
C VAL A 245 2.98 -13.05 40.66
N LYS A 246 2.59 -14.33 40.56
CA LYS A 246 2.55 -15.24 41.72
C LYS A 246 3.92 -15.47 42.37
N LEU A 247 4.99 -15.42 41.58
CA LEU A 247 6.36 -15.55 42.07
C LEU A 247 6.93 -14.24 42.63
N GLY A 248 6.18 -13.13 42.59
CA GLY A 248 6.64 -11.81 43.06
C GLY A 248 7.75 -11.21 42.19
N MET A 249 7.99 -11.74 40.98
CA MET A 249 9.07 -11.28 40.11
C MET A 249 8.79 -9.89 39.51
N VAL A 250 7.51 -9.50 39.48
CA VAL A 250 7.06 -8.21 38.94
C VAL A 250 7.20 -7.09 39.98
N ASP A 251 7.20 -7.40 41.28
CA ASP A 251 7.16 -6.42 42.36
C ASP A 251 8.34 -5.43 42.34
N PRO A 252 9.62 -5.87 42.18
CA PRO A 252 10.75 -4.95 42.12
C PRO A 252 10.62 -3.93 40.97
N LEU A 253 10.07 -4.37 39.84
CA LEU A 253 9.81 -3.52 38.67
C LEU A 253 8.71 -2.50 38.98
N LEU A 254 7.62 -2.91 39.62
CA LEU A 254 6.53 -2.00 39.99
C LEU A 254 6.98 -0.93 40.98
N ASP A 255 7.79 -1.31 41.96
CA ASP A 255 8.31 -0.39 42.97
C ASP A 255 9.20 0.68 42.34
N ILE A 256 10.06 0.28 41.41
CA ILE A 256 10.92 1.21 40.65
C ILE A 256 10.07 2.17 39.81
N LEU A 257 9.06 1.67 39.10
CA LEU A 257 8.20 2.53 38.26
C LEU A 257 7.40 3.54 39.11
N LYS A 258 6.84 3.08 40.25
CA LYS A 258 6.12 3.95 41.19
C LYS A 258 7.06 4.98 41.83
N ALA A 259 8.28 4.59 42.20
CA ALA A 259 9.30 5.50 42.73
C ALA A 259 9.70 6.58 41.71
N ASN A 260 9.62 6.28 40.41
CA ASN A 260 9.79 7.25 39.33
C ASN A 260 8.53 8.08 39.03
N GLY A 261 7.47 7.97 39.85
CA GLY A 261 6.26 8.78 39.76
C GLY A 261 5.27 8.33 38.68
N MET A 262 5.40 7.11 38.15
CA MET A 262 4.50 6.58 37.13
C MET A 262 3.24 5.96 37.75
N ALA A 263 2.09 6.18 37.12
CA ALA A 263 0.92 5.35 37.34
C ALA A 263 1.13 4.00 36.63
N VAL A 264 0.94 2.88 37.34
CA VAL A 264 1.25 1.55 36.83
C VAL A 264 0.02 0.65 36.89
N ARG A 265 -0.26 -0.03 35.78
CA ARG A 265 -1.25 -1.12 35.70
C ARG A 265 -0.56 -2.39 35.22
N VAL A 266 -0.98 -3.54 35.74
CA VAL A 266 -0.49 -4.85 35.30
C VAL A 266 -1.59 -5.57 34.52
N PHE A 267 -1.22 -6.16 33.39
CA PHE A 267 -2.00 -7.11 32.63
C PHE A 267 -1.26 -8.45 32.65
N ASP A 268 -1.77 -9.42 33.43
CA ASP A 268 -1.11 -10.69 33.73
C ASP A 268 -1.79 -11.90 33.06
N GLU A 269 -2.68 -11.65 32.11
CA GLU A 269 -3.53 -12.67 31.49
C GLU A 269 -2.89 -13.28 30.23
N VAL A 270 -1.61 -13.03 30.00
CA VAL A 270 -0.87 -13.67 28.91
C VAL A 270 -0.68 -15.15 29.22
N THR A 271 -0.97 -15.97 28.22
CA THR A 271 -0.78 -17.43 28.26
C THR A 271 0.38 -17.82 27.34
N PRO A 272 0.99 -19.00 27.52
CA PRO A 272 1.88 -19.55 26.51
C PRO A 272 1.19 -19.58 25.14
N ASP A 273 1.89 -19.16 24.10
CA ASP A 273 1.34 -19.05 22.73
C ASP A 273 0.09 -18.14 22.64
N PRO A 274 0.26 -16.82 22.83
CA PRO A 274 -0.84 -15.89 23.12
C PRO A 274 -1.90 -15.90 22.01
N THR A 275 -3.15 -16.08 22.40
CA THR A 275 -4.29 -16.12 21.46
C THR A 275 -4.73 -14.72 21.05
N ILE A 276 -5.38 -14.59 19.89
CA ILE A 276 -6.02 -13.33 19.45
C ILE A 276 -6.96 -12.77 20.53
N THR A 277 -7.70 -13.63 21.24
CA THR A 277 -8.56 -13.21 22.37
C THR A 277 -7.77 -12.57 23.50
N CYS A 278 -6.58 -13.09 23.83
CA CYS A 278 -5.67 -12.48 24.80
C CYS A 278 -5.22 -11.09 24.32
N ILE A 279 -4.85 -10.95 23.04
CA ILE A 279 -4.45 -9.68 22.43
C ILE A 279 -5.57 -8.63 22.53
N HIS A 280 -6.81 -9.00 22.20
CA HIS A 280 -7.95 -8.07 22.30
C HIS A 280 -8.20 -7.59 23.73
N ARG A 281 -8.11 -8.47 24.73
CA ARG A 281 -8.26 -8.09 26.14
C ARG A 281 -7.15 -7.14 26.60
N GLY A 282 -5.92 -7.39 26.17
CA GLY A 282 -4.79 -6.50 26.45
C GLY A 282 -4.94 -5.14 25.78
N ARG A 283 -5.42 -5.10 24.53
CA ARG A 283 -5.79 -3.86 23.84
C ARG A 283 -6.87 -3.10 24.60
N ASP A 284 -7.92 -3.78 25.06
CA ASP A 284 -9.02 -3.13 25.79
C ASP A 284 -8.51 -2.56 27.14
N ALA A 285 -7.56 -3.23 27.79
CA ALA A 285 -6.87 -2.69 28.95
C ALA A 285 -6.02 -1.45 28.61
N MET A 286 -5.42 -1.37 27.41
CA MET A 286 -4.75 -0.16 26.92
C MET A 286 -5.74 0.97 26.59
N ILE A 287 -6.92 0.67 26.07
CA ILE A 287 -7.97 1.68 25.82
C ILE A 287 -8.45 2.30 27.12
N ASP A 288 -8.71 1.48 28.14
CA ASP A 288 -9.15 1.95 29.46
C ASP A 288 -8.04 2.67 30.24
N PHE A 289 -6.79 2.19 30.12
CA PHE A 289 -5.67 2.77 30.87
C PHE A 289 -4.91 3.88 30.13
N GLU A 290 -5.02 4.02 28.80
CA GLU A 290 -4.27 4.99 27.99
C GLU A 290 -2.77 5.09 28.37
N PRO A 291 -2.00 3.99 28.28
CA PRO A 291 -0.58 4.02 28.60
C PRO A 291 0.22 4.84 27.59
N ASP A 292 1.21 5.58 28.07
CA ASP A 292 2.26 6.17 27.22
C ASP A 292 3.49 5.25 27.08
N THR A 293 3.58 4.24 27.95
CA THR A 293 4.67 3.29 28.03
C THR A 293 4.10 1.89 28.25
N VAL A 294 4.57 0.91 27.46
CA VAL A 294 4.24 -0.50 27.62
C VAL A 294 5.53 -1.25 27.97
N ILE A 295 5.48 -2.05 29.04
CA ILE A 295 6.61 -2.85 29.49
C ILE A 295 6.22 -4.32 29.39
N ALA A 296 6.81 -5.03 28.44
CA ALA A 296 6.65 -6.47 28.33
C ALA A 296 7.69 -7.17 29.22
N PHE A 297 7.21 -7.84 30.27
CA PHE A 297 8.05 -8.52 31.25
C PHE A 297 7.76 -10.02 31.23
N GLY A 298 8.73 -10.82 30.80
CA GLY A 298 8.57 -12.27 30.74
C GLY A 298 9.40 -12.95 29.65
N GLY A 299 8.94 -14.12 29.20
CA GLY A 299 9.50 -14.82 28.04
C GLY A 299 8.98 -14.26 26.70
N GLY A 300 9.04 -15.09 25.64
CA GLY A 300 8.55 -14.72 24.32
C GLY A 300 7.06 -14.35 24.31
N SER A 301 6.21 -15.10 25.02
CA SER A 301 4.75 -14.89 24.99
C SER A 301 4.32 -13.49 25.45
N PRO A 302 4.75 -12.94 26.60
CA PRO A 302 4.41 -11.57 26.97
C PRO A 302 4.98 -10.51 26.04
N MET A 303 6.18 -10.71 25.48
CA MET A 303 6.79 -9.77 24.54
C MET A 303 6.07 -9.73 23.20
N ASP A 304 5.75 -10.88 22.64
CA ASP A 304 4.99 -11.01 21.40
C ASP A 304 3.58 -10.45 21.56
N ALA A 305 2.92 -10.77 22.69
CA ALA A 305 1.61 -10.24 23.01
C ALA A 305 1.62 -8.70 23.11
N ALA A 306 2.61 -8.12 23.82
CA ALA A 306 2.72 -6.68 23.98
C ALA A 306 2.91 -5.93 22.66
N LYS A 307 3.73 -6.46 21.75
CA LYS A 307 3.95 -5.89 20.41
C LYS A 307 2.64 -5.79 19.63
N VAL A 308 1.87 -6.87 19.60
CA VAL A 308 0.61 -6.91 18.84
C VAL A 308 -0.49 -6.12 19.54
N MET A 309 -0.57 -6.16 20.87
CA MET A 309 -1.51 -5.33 21.64
C MET A 309 -1.28 -3.84 21.38
N ARG A 310 -0.02 -3.38 21.40
CA ARG A 310 0.35 -2.00 21.06
C ARG A 310 -0.07 -1.65 19.65
N LEU A 311 0.25 -2.50 18.67
CA LEU A 311 -0.11 -2.29 17.27
C LEU A 311 -1.63 -2.09 17.11
N MET A 312 -2.45 -2.98 17.68
CA MET A 312 -3.90 -2.89 17.59
C MET A 312 -4.51 -1.74 18.39
N TYR A 313 -3.81 -1.25 19.43
CA TYR A 313 -4.23 -0.08 20.21
C TYR A 313 -3.95 1.24 19.47
N GLU A 314 -2.78 1.34 18.84
CA GLU A 314 -2.42 2.52 18.05
C GLU A 314 -3.17 2.57 16.72
N GLN A 315 -3.47 1.41 16.12
CA GLN A 315 -3.97 1.28 14.75
C GLN A 315 -5.20 0.36 14.72
N PRO A 316 -6.37 0.86 15.17
CA PRO A 316 -7.57 0.04 15.35
C PRO A 316 -8.18 -0.47 14.04
N GLU A 317 -7.84 0.14 12.91
CA GLU A 317 -8.32 -0.26 11.57
C GLU A 317 -7.63 -1.54 11.05
N MET A 318 -6.50 -1.92 11.64
CA MET A 318 -5.70 -3.05 11.18
C MET A 318 -6.38 -4.39 11.53
N THR A 319 -6.58 -5.23 10.52
CA THR A 319 -7.15 -6.57 10.69
C THR A 319 -6.07 -7.63 10.89
N MET A 320 -6.39 -8.71 11.59
CA MET A 320 -5.46 -9.82 11.78
C MET A 320 -5.09 -10.52 10.45
N GLU A 321 -6.03 -10.55 9.51
CA GLU A 321 -5.77 -11.08 8.16
C GLU A 321 -4.67 -10.27 7.44
N ALA A 322 -4.71 -8.95 7.54
CA ALA A 322 -3.66 -8.09 6.99
C ALA A 322 -2.30 -8.31 7.69
N LEU A 323 -2.30 -8.47 9.02
CA LEU A 323 -1.08 -8.67 9.81
C LEU A 323 -0.38 -10.01 9.55
N THR A 324 -1.16 -11.02 9.18
CA THR A 324 -0.69 -12.41 9.02
C THR A 324 -0.50 -12.80 7.56
N ALA A 325 -0.76 -11.89 6.62
CA ALA A 325 -0.51 -12.08 5.20
C ALA A 325 0.96 -12.43 4.95
N ARG A 326 1.20 -13.55 4.25
CA ARG A 326 2.55 -13.99 3.90
C ARG A 326 3.15 -13.06 2.86
N PHE A 327 4.45 -12.83 2.98
CA PHE A 327 5.22 -12.01 2.06
C PHE A 327 6.45 -12.77 1.56
N LEU A 328 6.89 -12.43 0.36
CA LEU A 328 8.18 -12.90 -0.17
C LEU A 328 9.32 -12.00 0.31
N ASP A 329 9.10 -10.70 0.37
CA ASP A 329 10.05 -9.68 0.84
C ASP A 329 9.37 -8.85 1.94
N ILE A 330 10.03 -8.72 3.10
CA ILE A 330 9.50 -7.96 4.25
C ILE A 330 9.20 -6.50 3.90
N ARG A 331 9.85 -5.93 2.87
CA ARG A 331 9.67 -4.55 2.40
C ARG A 331 8.68 -4.41 1.24
N LYS A 332 8.32 -5.50 0.55
CA LYS A 332 7.39 -5.47 -0.60
C LYS A 332 6.13 -6.24 -0.24
N ARG A 333 5.38 -5.69 0.71
CA ARG A 333 4.14 -6.27 1.21
C ARG A 333 2.96 -5.79 0.38
N VAL A 334 1.88 -6.57 0.46
CA VAL A 334 0.57 -6.14 -0.04
C VAL A 334 -0.01 -5.03 0.87
N MET A 335 0.30 -5.08 2.17
CA MET A 335 -0.13 -4.11 3.17
C MET A 335 1.08 -3.59 3.95
N ASP A 336 1.21 -2.26 4.02
CA ASP A 336 2.25 -1.60 4.80
C ASP A 336 1.88 -1.54 6.28
N PHE A 337 2.88 -1.71 7.14
CA PHE A 337 2.70 -1.47 8.57
C PHE A 337 2.79 0.03 8.84
N PRO A 338 1.80 0.61 9.53
CA PRO A 338 1.80 2.03 9.87
C PRO A 338 2.89 2.34 10.91
N ALA A 339 3.26 3.62 10.99
CA ALA A 339 4.14 4.08 12.05
C ALA A 339 3.47 3.91 13.42
N LEU A 340 4.22 3.37 14.38
CA LEU A 340 3.86 3.30 15.80
C LEU A 340 4.62 4.38 16.59
N GLY A 341 4.25 4.60 17.85
CA GLY A 341 4.90 5.60 18.71
C GLY A 341 4.08 6.86 18.96
N THR A 342 2.82 6.91 18.52
CA THR A 342 1.95 8.08 18.65
C THR A 342 1.24 8.12 20.00
N LYS A 343 0.62 7.00 20.42
CA LYS A 343 -0.04 6.85 21.72
C LYS A 343 0.92 6.24 22.75
N VAL A 344 1.51 5.10 22.40
CA VAL A 344 2.52 4.41 23.22
C VAL A 344 3.89 4.79 22.69
N LYS A 345 4.57 5.71 23.39
CA LYS A 345 5.87 6.23 22.99
C LYS A 345 7.00 5.23 23.18
N ASN A 346 6.87 4.38 24.19
CA ASN A 346 7.91 3.43 24.57
C ASN A 346 7.31 2.03 24.70
N LEU A 347 7.74 1.10 23.87
CA LEU A 347 7.68 -0.33 24.11
C LEU A 347 9.03 -0.79 24.67
N ILE A 348 9.00 -1.30 25.88
CA ILE A 348 10.18 -1.78 26.61
C ILE A 348 10.04 -3.28 26.80
N CYS A 349 11.03 -4.05 26.36
CA CYS A 349 11.05 -5.50 26.56
C CYS A 349 12.09 -5.88 27.60
N VAL A 350 11.65 -6.64 28.61
CA VAL A 350 12.47 -7.12 29.73
C VAL A 350 12.37 -8.65 29.75
N PRO A 351 13.30 -9.35 29.09
CA PRO A 351 13.27 -10.81 29.03
C PRO A 351 13.59 -11.44 30.38
N THR A 352 12.82 -12.44 30.78
CA THR A 352 13.08 -13.29 31.97
C THR A 352 13.57 -14.69 31.58
N THR A 353 13.74 -14.92 30.27
CA THR A 353 14.24 -16.17 29.70
C THR A 353 15.43 -15.89 28.78
N SER A 354 16.33 -16.87 28.61
CA SER A 354 17.51 -16.75 27.76
C SER A 354 17.37 -17.67 26.55
N GLY A 355 16.54 -17.28 25.58
CA GLY A 355 16.34 -18.04 24.34
C GLY A 355 15.67 -17.26 23.21
N THR A 356 14.51 -16.66 23.50
CA THR A 356 13.61 -16.11 22.48
C THR A 356 14.19 -14.96 21.66
N GLY A 357 14.99 -14.07 22.28
CA GLY A 357 15.48 -12.86 21.62
C GLY A 357 14.39 -11.87 21.19
N ALA A 358 13.12 -12.10 21.56
CA ALA A 358 11.99 -11.25 21.19
C ALA A 358 12.17 -9.80 21.63
N GLU A 359 12.97 -9.53 22.65
CA GLU A 359 13.30 -8.20 23.12
C GLU A 359 14.08 -7.34 22.11
N VAL A 360 14.68 -7.93 21.07
CA VAL A 360 15.47 -7.20 20.07
C VAL A 360 15.00 -7.42 18.64
N THR A 361 13.86 -8.09 18.45
CA THR A 361 13.42 -8.52 17.12
C THR A 361 12.10 -7.88 16.67
N PRO A 362 11.86 -7.82 15.34
CA PRO A 362 10.59 -7.38 14.77
C PRO A 362 9.49 -8.46 14.78
N PHE A 363 9.74 -9.63 15.38
CA PHE A 363 8.82 -10.76 15.33
C PHE A 363 7.85 -10.75 16.52
N ALA A 364 6.62 -11.22 16.27
CA ALA A 364 5.64 -11.57 17.28
C ALA A 364 4.84 -12.78 16.80
N VAL A 365 4.68 -13.82 17.62
CA VAL A 365 3.88 -14.98 17.27
C VAL A 365 2.55 -14.95 18.03
N VAL A 366 1.44 -15.03 17.28
CA VAL A 366 0.08 -15.11 17.86
C VAL A 366 -0.64 -16.36 17.38
N THR A 367 -1.46 -16.93 18.25
CA THR A 367 -2.27 -18.11 17.94
C THR A 367 -3.66 -17.68 17.48
N GLY A 368 -4.05 -18.10 16.27
CA GLY A 368 -5.37 -17.85 15.70
C GLY A 368 -6.48 -18.67 16.38
N SER A 369 -7.73 -18.38 16.02
CA SER A 369 -8.89 -19.17 16.46
C SER A 369 -8.94 -20.57 15.86
N ASP A 370 -8.11 -20.85 14.86
CA ASP A 370 -7.93 -22.15 14.20
C ASP A 370 -6.74 -22.95 14.76
N ASP A 371 -6.24 -22.58 15.95
CA ASP A 371 -5.08 -23.15 16.64
C ASP A 371 -3.75 -23.06 15.87
N ARG A 372 -3.70 -22.30 14.76
CA ARG A 372 -2.46 -22.08 14.01
C ARG A 372 -1.68 -20.91 14.60
N LYS A 373 -0.35 -21.06 14.63
CA LYS A 373 0.58 -19.99 14.98
C LYS A 373 0.86 -19.12 13.76
N TYR A 374 0.60 -17.82 13.90
CA TYR A 374 0.86 -16.82 12.89
C TYR A 374 2.05 -15.95 13.31
N PRO A 375 3.23 -16.12 12.70
CA PRO A 375 4.35 -15.22 12.91
C PRO A 375 4.08 -13.91 12.18
N ILE A 376 3.91 -12.84 12.94
CA ILE A 376 3.89 -11.47 12.46
C ILE A 376 5.32 -10.96 12.53
N CYS A 377 5.76 -10.28 11.50
CA CYS A 377 7.09 -9.70 11.43
C CYS A 377 6.93 -8.29 10.87
N ASP A 378 7.43 -7.26 11.52
CA ASP A 378 7.66 -5.93 10.93
C ASP A 378 8.56 -5.09 11.83
N TYR A 379 9.45 -4.27 11.26
CA TYR A 379 10.37 -3.46 12.07
C TYR A 379 9.69 -2.38 12.91
N SER A 380 8.46 -1.99 12.58
CA SER A 380 7.62 -1.16 13.47
C SER A 380 7.34 -1.81 14.82
N LEU A 381 7.39 -3.15 14.92
CA LEU A 381 7.21 -3.92 16.16
C LEU A 381 8.49 -4.08 16.98
N THR A 382 9.63 -3.61 16.46
CA THR A 382 10.89 -3.62 17.22
C THR A 382 10.72 -2.69 18.42
N PRO A 383 11.00 -3.15 19.65
CA PRO A 383 10.84 -2.29 20.82
C PRO A 383 11.81 -1.11 20.76
N GLU A 384 11.41 0.03 21.33
CA GLU A 384 12.29 1.18 21.45
C GLU A 384 13.45 0.91 22.42
N MET A 385 13.21 0.07 23.43
CA MET A 385 14.18 -0.27 24.46
C MET A 385 14.15 -1.77 24.84
N ALA A 386 15.31 -2.40 24.90
CA ALA A 386 15.50 -3.74 25.47
C ALA A 386 16.32 -3.66 26.76
N ILE A 387 15.92 -4.39 27.82
CA ILE A 387 16.62 -4.40 29.11
C ILE A 387 16.95 -5.84 29.51
N ILE A 388 18.21 -6.22 29.26
CA ILE A 388 18.76 -7.56 29.49
C ILE A 388 19.39 -7.60 30.90
N ASP A 389 18.53 -7.66 31.91
CA ASP A 389 18.95 -7.76 33.32
C ASP A 389 18.97 -9.22 33.80
N PRO A 390 20.15 -9.83 34.02
CA PRO A 390 20.25 -11.23 34.41
C PRO A 390 19.64 -11.55 35.77
N ASN A 391 19.33 -10.55 36.62
CA ASN A 391 18.59 -10.80 37.86
C ASN A 391 17.24 -11.48 37.62
N PHE A 392 16.58 -11.20 36.49
CA PHE A 392 15.28 -11.78 36.18
C PHE A 392 15.37 -13.19 35.58
N THR A 393 16.57 -13.72 35.35
CA THR A 393 16.81 -15.10 34.91
C THR A 393 17.24 -16.02 36.05
N GLN A 394 17.46 -15.46 37.24
CA GLN A 394 17.79 -16.23 38.44
C GLN A 394 16.61 -17.11 38.84
N GLY A 395 16.89 -18.37 39.19
CA GLY A 395 15.85 -19.33 39.58
C GLY A 395 15.10 -20.01 38.42
N MET A 396 15.46 -19.72 37.15
CA MET A 396 14.94 -20.48 36.01
C MET A 396 15.21 -21.99 36.18
N PRO A 397 14.20 -22.88 36.05
CA PRO A 397 14.40 -24.32 36.14
C PRO A 397 15.40 -24.85 35.11
N GLN A 398 16.03 -25.99 35.42
CA GLN A 398 17.00 -26.65 34.53
C GLN A 398 16.39 -26.98 33.15
N SER A 399 15.16 -27.49 33.12
CA SER A 399 14.45 -27.81 31.88
C SER A 399 14.25 -26.59 30.98
N LEU A 400 13.84 -25.46 31.55
CA LEU A 400 13.67 -24.20 30.83
C LEU A 400 15.01 -23.65 30.36
N THR A 401 16.05 -23.73 31.20
CA THR A 401 17.42 -23.29 30.87
C THR A 401 17.96 -24.05 29.66
N ALA A 402 17.77 -25.37 29.61
CA ALA A 402 18.16 -26.19 28.47
C ALA A 402 17.35 -25.82 27.22
N ALA A 403 16.02 -25.79 27.31
CA ALA A 403 15.16 -25.52 26.16
C ALA A 403 15.47 -24.14 25.55
N THR A 404 15.50 -23.08 26.35
CA THR A 404 15.75 -21.73 25.83
C THR A 404 17.20 -21.56 25.35
N GLY A 405 18.17 -22.21 25.99
CA GLY A 405 19.55 -22.19 25.53
C GLY A 405 19.75 -22.83 24.15
N TYR A 406 19.06 -23.95 23.88
CA TYR A 406 19.06 -24.55 22.55
C TYR A 406 18.34 -23.67 21.53
N ASP A 407 17.27 -23.00 21.92
CA ASP A 407 16.57 -22.02 21.08
C ASP A 407 17.52 -20.92 20.59
N ALA A 408 18.24 -20.27 21.51
CA ALA A 408 19.26 -19.28 21.19
C ALA A 408 20.38 -19.85 20.30
N LEU A 409 20.75 -21.12 20.49
CA LEU A 409 21.75 -21.77 19.65
C LEU A 409 21.26 -21.93 18.22
N VAL A 410 20.01 -22.40 18.04
CA VAL A 410 19.41 -22.54 16.71
C VAL A 410 19.24 -21.17 16.05
N HIS A 411 18.83 -20.14 16.80
CA HIS A 411 18.82 -18.76 16.30
C HIS A 411 20.17 -18.34 15.74
N ALA A 412 21.26 -18.57 16.49
CA ALA A 412 22.61 -18.22 16.06
C ALA A 412 23.06 -19.03 14.83
N VAL A 413 22.79 -20.34 14.81
CA VAL A 413 23.19 -21.22 13.69
C VAL A 413 22.42 -20.88 12.41
N GLU A 414 21.09 -20.77 12.48
CA GLU A 414 20.28 -20.48 11.28
C GLU A 414 20.53 -19.07 10.73
N SER A 415 20.69 -18.07 11.60
CA SER A 415 21.02 -16.71 11.16
C SER A 415 22.40 -16.63 10.50
N PHE A 416 23.36 -17.48 10.88
CA PHE A 416 24.69 -17.54 10.25
C PHE A 416 24.64 -18.09 8.83
N VAL A 417 23.82 -19.13 8.59
CA VAL A 417 23.71 -19.82 7.29
C VAL A 417 22.55 -19.32 6.42
N SER A 418 21.80 -18.33 6.89
CA SER A 418 20.67 -17.76 6.17
C SER A 418 21.07 -17.12 4.84
N THR A 419 20.16 -17.13 3.87
CA THR A 419 20.28 -16.37 2.61
C THR A 419 20.27 -14.86 2.83
N PHE A 420 19.89 -14.38 4.03
CA PHE A 420 19.94 -12.98 4.45
C PHE A 420 21.15 -12.67 5.36
N ALA A 421 22.05 -13.62 5.57
CA ALA A 421 23.22 -13.42 6.42
C ALA A 421 24.16 -12.36 5.82
N THR A 422 24.62 -11.44 6.67
CA THR A 422 25.55 -10.36 6.32
C THR A 422 26.78 -10.39 7.23
N ASP A 423 27.80 -9.60 6.94
CA ASP A 423 28.96 -9.47 7.83
C ASP A 423 28.55 -8.93 9.23
N TYR A 424 27.50 -8.11 9.29
CA TYR A 424 26.93 -7.61 10.55
C TYR A 424 26.29 -8.74 11.39
N THR A 425 25.52 -9.63 10.76
CA THR A 425 24.82 -10.69 11.47
C THR A 425 25.72 -11.89 11.77
N LYS A 426 26.62 -12.26 10.85
CA LYS A 426 27.53 -13.40 11.02
C LYS A 426 28.44 -13.24 12.23
N ALA A 427 28.96 -12.03 12.47
CA ALA A 427 29.79 -11.75 13.64
C ALA A 427 29.01 -11.97 14.95
N GLN A 428 27.75 -11.55 15.01
CA GLN A 428 26.87 -11.74 16.16
C GLN A 428 26.51 -13.21 16.35
N SER A 429 26.13 -13.91 15.28
CA SER A 429 25.84 -15.34 15.31
C SER A 429 27.02 -16.17 15.84
N LEU A 430 28.24 -15.89 15.36
CA LEU A 430 29.45 -16.57 15.85
C LEU A 430 29.73 -16.28 17.33
N HIS A 431 29.60 -15.02 17.74
CA HIS A 431 29.84 -14.65 19.14
C HIS A 431 28.79 -15.24 20.08
N ALA A 432 27.51 -15.20 19.71
CA ALA A 432 26.43 -15.84 20.46
C ALA A 432 26.67 -17.36 20.57
N THR A 433 27.01 -18.03 19.48
CA THR A 433 27.32 -19.47 19.47
C THR A 433 28.46 -19.79 20.44
N ARG A 434 29.54 -18.99 20.43
CA ARG A 434 30.66 -19.16 21.35
C ARG A 434 30.23 -19.02 22.81
N LEU A 435 29.51 -17.95 23.15
CA LEU A 435 29.01 -17.74 24.51
C LEU A 435 28.09 -18.88 24.97
N ILE A 436 27.18 -19.33 24.11
CA ILE A 436 26.26 -20.44 24.43
C ILE A 436 27.04 -21.72 24.70
N ASN A 437 28.02 -22.06 23.85
CA ASN A 437 28.85 -23.23 24.02
C ASN A 437 29.64 -23.20 25.34
N GLU A 438 30.16 -22.03 25.73
CA GLU A 438 30.92 -21.85 26.97
C GLU A 438 30.05 -21.85 28.24
N ASN A 439 28.77 -21.46 28.16
CA ASN A 439 27.98 -21.10 29.34
C ASN A 439 26.68 -21.90 29.54
N LEU A 440 26.12 -22.54 28.50
CA LEU A 440 24.84 -23.26 28.62
C LEU A 440 24.93 -24.45 29.58
N VAL A 441 25.92 -25.33 29.38
CA VAL A 441 26.08 -26.52 30.23
C VAL A 441 26.38 -26.14 31.69
N PRO A 442 27.29 -25.20 31.98
CA PRO A 442 27.46 -24.69 33.34
C PRO A 442 26.19 -24.09 33.94
N ALA A 443 25.46 -23.22 33.24
CA ALA A 443 24.22 -22.61 33.73
C ALA A 443 23.11 -23.65 33.96
N TYR A 444 23.09 -24.73 33.19
CA TYR A 444 22.18 -25.85 33.40
C TYR A 444 22.54 -26.66 34.64
N ARG A 445 23.83 -26.98 34.83
CA ARG A 445 24.31 -27.77 35.98
C ARG A 445 24.21 -27.01 37.30
N ASP A 446 24.53 -25.72 37.28
CA ASP A 446 24.43 -24.81 38.40
C ASP A 446 23.60 -23.58 38.01
N GLY A 447 22.31 -23.64 38.31
CA GLY A 447 21.37 -22.57 38.03
C GLY A 447 21.58 -21.30 38.85
N SER A 448 22.43 -21.34 39.88
CA SER A 448 22.80 -20.21 40.73
C SER A 448 24.03 -19.44 40.23
N SER A 449 24.70 -19.96 39.20
CA SER A 449 25.88 -19.31 38.62
C SER A 449 25.50 -18.01 37.91
N GLU A 450 25.81 -16.89 38.57
CA GLU A 450 25.50 -15.56 38.06
C GLU A 450 26.21 -15.25 36.74
N VAL A 451 27.48 -15.64 36.61
CA VAL A 451 28.31 -15.40 35.41
C VAL A 451 27.75 -16.14 34.21
N HIS A 452 27.44 -17.43 34.37
CA HIS A 452 26.95 -18.24 33.25
C HIS A 452 25.52 -17.85 32.86
N ARG A 453 24.68 -17.46 33.83
CA ARG A 453 23.34 -16.88 33.56
C ARG A 453 23.44 -15.57 32.78
N GLU A 454 24.30 -14.64 33.21
CA GLU A 454 24.51 -13.37 32.51
C GLU A 454 25.00 -13.59 31.08
N ASN A 455 25.98 -14.47 30.89
CA ASN A 455 26.52 -14.76 29.56
C ASN A 455 25.48 -15.41 28.64
N MET A 456 24.67 -16.34 29.16
CA MET A 456 23.57 -16.95 28.38
C MET A 456 22.49 -15.92 28.02
N HIS A 457 22.17 -15.01 28.93
CA HIS A 457 21.17 -13.98 28.71
C HIS A 457 21.62 -12.99 27.63
N ASN A 458 22.88 -12.55 27.69
CA ASN A 458 23.49 -11.75 26.63
C ASN A 458 23.56 -12.52 25.30
N ALA A 459 23.93 -13.80 25.32
CA ALA A 459 24.05 -14.59 24.10
C ALA A 459 22.70 -14.76 23.38
N SER A 460 21.60 -14.94 24.15
CA SER A 460 20.23 -14.94 23.62
C SER A 460 19.91 -13.63 22.89
N ALA A 461 20.17 -12.48 23.50
CA ALA A 461 19.92 -11.19 22.89
C ALA A 461 20.81 -10.95 21.65
N ILE A 462 22.07 -11.38 21.68
CA ILE A 462 22.99 -11.26 20.52
C ILE A 462 22.52 -12.14 19.36
N ALA A 463 22.08 -13.38 19.63
CA ALA A 463 21.45 -14.22 18.62
C ALA A 463 20.18 -13.55 18.08
N GLY A 464 19.39 -12.95 18.97
CA GLY A 464 18.24 -12.10 18.67
C GLY A 464 18.53 -11.03 17.63
N MET A 465 19.56 -10.21 17.85
CA MET A 465 19.97 -9.16 16.92
C MET A 465 20.39 -9.72 15.54
N ALA A 466 21.02 -10.90 15.53
CA ALA A 466 21.42 -11.55 14.29
C ALA A 466 20.19 -12.02 13.48
N PHE A 467 19.31 -12.83 14.08
CA PHE A 467 18.14 -13.36 13.37
C PHE A 467 17.05 -12.31 13.13
N ALA A 468 17.03 -11.23 13.91
CA ALA A 468 16.20 -10.06 13.62
C ALA A 468 16.46 -9.50 12.22
N ASN A 469 17.65 -9.70 11.67
CA ASN A 469 18.08 -9.13 10.38
C ASN A 469 18.39 -10.20 9.31
N ALA A 470 18.88 -11.37 9.73
CA ALA A 470 19.13 -12.50 8.85
C ALA A 470 17.97 -13.49 8.78
N PHE A 471 16.87 -13.27 9.52
CA PHE A 471 15.77 -14.23 9.66
C PHE A 471 16.26 -15.60 10.16
N LEU A 472 15.37 -16.59 10.06
CA LEU A 472 15.58 -17.97 10.50
C LEU A 472 15.38 -18.92 9.32
N GLY A 473 15.54 -20.20 9.57
CA GLY A 473 15.46 -21.24 8.55
C GLY A 473 14.29 -22.21 8.74
N ILE A 474 14.44 -23.37 8.13
CA ILE A 474 13.43 -24.43 8.15
C ILE A 474 13.35 -25.13 9.52
N CYS A 475 14.37 -25.05 10.38
CA CYS A 475 14.31 -25.61 11.72
C CYS A 475 13.17 -24.97 12.52
N HIS A 476 13.11 -23.64 12.56
CA HIS A 476 12.02 -22.93 13.22
C HIS A 476 10.67 -23.19 12.57
N SER A 477 10.62 -23.24 11.23
CA SER A 477 9.39 -23.53 10.49
C SER A 477 8.80 -24.89 10.88
N MET A 478 9.64 -25.91 11.02
CA MET A 478 9.22 -27.25 11.45
C MET A 478 8.94 -27.31 12.95
N ALA A 479 9.75 -26.64 13.77
CA ALA A 479 9.57 -26.59 15.22
C ALA A 479 8.25 -25.93 15.62
N HIS A 480 7.79 -24.90 14.89
CA HIS A 480 6.47 -24.31 15.09
C HIS A 480 5.34 -25.34 14.90
N GLN A 481 5.42 -26.15 13.84
CA GLN A 481 4.41 -27.18 13.57
C GLN A 481 4.48 -28.31 14.58
N LEU A 482 5.68 -28.76 14.93
CA LEU A 482 5.88 -29.80 15.94
C LEU A 482 5.36 -29.36 17.32
N GLY A 483 5.68 -28.14 17.73
CA GLY A 483 5.21 -27.57 18.99
C GLY A 483 3.69 -27.38 19.01
N ALA A 484 3.08 -26.93 17.91
CA ALA A 484 1.63 -26.77 17.83
C ALA A 484 0.87 -28.10 17.89
N GLN A 485 1.35 -29.13 17.18
CA GLN A 485 0.66 -30.43 17.09
C GLN A 485 0.86 -31.32 18.33
N PHE A 486 2.04 -31.27 18.95
CA PHE A 486 2.40 -32.20 20.04
C PHE A 486 2.63 -31.51 21.38
N HIS A 487 2.40 -30.19 21.47
CA HIS A 487 2.62 -29.38 22.68
C HIS A 487 4.05 -29.51 23.23
N ILE A 488 5.04 -29.68 22.34
CA ILE A 488 6.46 -29.74 22.69
C ILE A 488 6.99 -28.31 22.85
N PRO A 489 7.76 -28.00 23.92
CA PRO A 489 8.39 -26.69 24.09
C PRO A 489 9.25 -26.30 22.89
N HIS A 490 9.18 -25.04 22.47
CA HIS A 490 9.80 -24.55 21.23
C HIS A 490 11.28 -24.90 21.10
N GLY A 491 12.09 -24.56 22.11
CA GLY A 491 13.52 -24.86 22.09
C GLY A 491 13.85 -26.36 22.07
N THR A 492 13.00 -27.20 22.67
CA THR A 492 13.13 -28.66 22.58
C THR A 492 12.84 -29.16 21.17
N ALA A 493 11.78 -28.64 20.52
CA ALA A 493 11.47 -28.96 19.13
C ALA A 493 12.62 -28.55 18.20
N ASN A 494 13.19 -27.36 18.40
CA ASN A 494 14.38 -26.89 17.69
C ASN A 494 15.58 -27.84 17.90
N ALA A 495 15.87 -28.24 19.13
CA ALA A 495 16.97 -29.16 19.44
C ALA A 495 16.83 -30.54 18.73
N LEU A 496 15.61 -31.08 18.66
CA LEU A 496 15.32 -32.35 17.98
C LEU A 496 15.54 -32.27 16.47
N MET A 497 15.27 -31.11 15.86
CA MET A 497 15.32 -30.93 14.41
C MET A 497 16.68 -30.49 13.89
N LEU A 498 17.47 -29.79 14.71
CA LEU A 498 18.68 -29.08 14.28
C LEU A 498 19.64 -29.94 13.44
N ASN A 499 20.00 -31.14 13.92
CA ASN A 499 20.97 -32.00 13.22
C ASN A 499 20.45 -32.47 11.85
N HIS A 500 19.16 -32.77 11.74
CA HIS A 500 18.54 -33.16 10.49
C HIS A 500 18.48 -32.00 9.50
N VAL A 501 18.19 -30.79 9.99
CA VAL A 501 18.16 -29.57 9.18
C VAL A 501 19.56 -29.18 8.70
N ILE A 502 20.58 -29.32 9.54
CA ILE A 502 21.98 -29.10 9.14
C ILE A 502 22.33 -30.07 8.01
N ALA A 503 22.04 -31.37 8.16
CA ALA A 503 22.32 -32.36 7.12
C ALA A 503 21.54 -32.09 5.82
N PHE A 504 20.31 -31.61 5.92
CA PHE A 504 19.48 -31.23 4.77
C PHE A 504 20.04 -30.00 4.04
N ASN A 505 20.47 -28.96 4.78
CA ASN A 505 21.00 -27.72 4.20
C ASN A 505 22.45 -27.88 3.69
N ALA A 506 23.24 -28.76 4.29
CA ALA A 506 24.64 -29.01 3.93
C ALA A 506 24.78 -29.92 2.70
N THR A 507 24.12 -29.55 1.59
CA THR A 507 24.19 -30.26 0.31
C THR A 507 24.75 -29.36 -0.79
N ASP A 508 25.65 -29.90 -1.62
CA ASP A 508 26.23 -29.20 -2.76
C ASP A 508 25.27 -29.10 -3.97
N ALA A 509 24.17 -29.88 -3.94
CA ALA A 509 23.16 -29.93 -5.00
C ALA A 509 21.75 -29.70 -4.42
N PRO A 510 21.45 -28.49 -3.92
CA PRO A 510 20.15 -28.21 -3.32
C PRO A 510 19.02 -28.34 -4.35
N THR A 511 17.99 -29.11 -4.01
CA THR A 511 16.82 -29.32 -4.89
C THR A 511 15.82 -28.17 -4.85
N LYS A 512 15.96 -27.24 -3.88
CA LYS A 512 15.16 -26.02 -3.76
C LYS A 512 16.10 -24.84 -3.49
N MET A 513 16.08 -23.84 -4.36
CA MET A 513 16.89 -22.61 -4.23
C MET A 513 16.03 -21.47 -3.67
N ALA A 514 16.63 -20.64 -2.83
CA ALA A 514 15.97 -19.44 -2.33
C ALA A 514 15.87 -18.36 -3.41
N ALA A 515 14.75 -17.65 -3.46
CA ALA A 515 14.52 -16.56 -4.42
C ALA A 515 15.49 -15.38 -4.22
N PHE A 516 16.02 -15.21 -3.00
CA PHE A 516 17.00 -14.18 -2.62
C PHE A 516 18.40 -14.77 -2.56
N SER A 517 18.93 -15.20 -3.71
CA SER A 517 20.28 -15.76 -3.75
C SER A 517 21.34 -14.65 -3.57
N GLN A 518 22.01 -14.68 -2.42
CA GLN A 518 23.26 -13.96 -2.17
C GLN A 518 24.50 -14.78 -2.56
N TYR A 519 24.29 -15.98 -3.12
CA TYR A 519 25.35 -16.83 -3.64
C TYR A 519 25.96 -16.21 -4.90
N LYS A 520 27.29 -16.20 -4.98
CA LYS A 520 28.05 -15.76 -6.15
C LYS A 520 28.27 -16.91 -7.11
#